data_AF-A0AAU2ZFS2-F1
#
_entry.id   AF-A0AAU2ZFS2-F1
#
_cell.length_a   1.000
_cell.length_b   1.000
_cell.length_c   1.000
_cell.angle_alpha   90.00
_cell.angle_beta   90.00
_cell.angle_gamma   90.00
#
_symmetry.space_group_name_H-M   'P 1'
#
loop_
_entity.id
_entity.type
_entity.pdbx_description
1 polymer ?
#
loop_
_entity_poly.entity_id
_entity_poly.type
_entity_poly.pdbx_seq_one_letter_code
_entity_poly.pdbx_strand_id
1 'polypeptide(L)'
;MPRHSITVTAYHADNTVCPSEHQHARSGKPLTKGCTGRDHFVASCSCSTWTSSRSSTRNYSTAQGRRHRAEQQQAESAAPPKGPAVLRELLQLDADD
;
A
#
# COMPACT_ATOMS: atom_id res chain seq x y z
N MET A 1 16.28 -0.52 -0.75
CA MET A 1 15.01 -0.81 -0.06
C MET A 1 13.89 -0.89 -1.09
N PRO A 2 12.99 -1.89 -1.02
CA PRO A 2 11.88 -1.97 -1.96
C PRO A 2 10.96 -0.77 -1.75
N ARG A 3 10.77 0.04 -2.79
CA ARG A 3 9.81 1.15 -2.75
C ARG A 3 8.41 0.55 -2.67
N HIS A 4 7.71 0.76 -1.54
CA HIS A 4 6.30 0.42 -1.39
C HIS A 4 5.45 1.33 -2.28
N SER A 5 5.06 0.82 -3.44
CA SER A 5 4.14 1.47 -4.37
C SER A 5 2.79 0.77 -4.31
N ILE A 6 1.73 1.57 -4.19
CA ILE A 6 0.36 1.07 -4.11
C ILE A 6 -0.30 1.15 -5.48
N THR A 7 -0.86 0.03 -5.92
CA THR A 7 -1.71 -0.04 -7.10
C THR A 7 -3.13 -0.33 -6.67
N VAL A 8 -4.10 0.45 -7.16
CA VAL A 8 -5.53 0.19 -6.90
C VAL A 8 -6.15 -0.38 -8.17
N THR A 9 -6.56 -1.63 -8.10
CA THR A 9 -7.17 -2.37 -9.19
C THR A 9 -8.68 -2.41 -8.98
N ALA A 10 -9.42 -2.13 -10.04
CA ALA A 10 -10.87 -2.29 -10.07
C ALA A 10 -11.23 -3.67 -10.60
N TYR A 11 -12.25 -4.29 -10.03
CA TYR A 11 -12.72 -5.62 -10.40
C TYR A 11 -14.20 -5.59 -10.76
N HIS A 12 -14.58 -6.49 -11.64
CA HIS A 12 -15.95 -6.86 -11.93
C HIS A 12 -16.47 -7.86 -10.87
N ALA A 13 -17.79 -8.11 -10.86
CA ALA A 13 -18.42 -9.02 -9.91
C ALA A 13 -17.93 -10.48 -10.06
N ASP A 14 -17.50 -10.86 -11.26
CA ASP A 14 -16.88 -12.15 -11.55
C ASP A 14 -15.38 -12.21 -11.17
N ASN A 15 -14.87 -11.17 -10.50
CA ASN A 15 -13.46 -10.98 -10.12
C ASN A 15 -12.49 -10.80 -11.31
N THR A 16 -12.99 -10.53 -12.52
CA THR A 16 -12.12 -10.11 -13.61
C THR A 16 -11.63 -8.68 -13.39
N VAL A 17 -10.37 -8.40 -13.77
CA VAL A 17 -9.81 -7.05 -13.66
C VAL A 17 -10.50 -6.15 -14.67
N CYS A 18 -11.01 -5.01 -14.19
CA CYS A 18 -11.58 -3.98 -15.06
C CYS A 18 -10.43 -3.22 -15.74
N PRO A 19 -10.29 -3.32 -17.08
CA PRO A 19 -9.21 -2.67 -17.82
C PRO A 19 -9.32 -1.15 -17.72
N SER A 20 -8.17 -0.47 -17.76
CA SER A 20 -8.10 1.00 -17.69
C SER A 20 -8.76 1.69 -18.88
N GLU A 21 -8.86 1.00 -20.02
CA GLU A 21 -9.55 1.48 -21.22
C GLU A 21 -11.07 1.53 -21.06
N HIS A 22 -11.64 0.87 -20.04
CA HIS A 22 -13.04 1.04 -19.73
C HIS A 22 -13.28 2.48 -19.26
N GLN A 23 -13.90 3.27 -20.14
CA GLN A 23 -14.50 4.54 -19.78
C GLN A 23 -15.75 4.28 -18.94
N HIS A 24 -15.92 5.09 -17.90
CA HIS A 24 -17.06 4.98 -17.00
C HIS A 24 -17.73 6.33 -16.86
N ALA A 25 -19.05 6.34 -16.78
CA ALA A 25 -19.78 7.54 -16.41
C ALA A 25 -19.45 7.94 -14.96
N ARG A 26 -19.67 9.21 -14.59
CA ARG A 26 -19.55 9.67 -13.19
C ARG A 26 -20.42 8.87 -12.22
N SER A 27 -21.51 8.28 -12.70
CA SER A 27 -22.41 7.39 -11.96
C SER A 27 -21.88 5.96 -11.77
N GLY A 28 -20.67 5.66 -12.24
CA GLY A 28 -20.07 4.32 -12.13
C GLY A 28 -20.57 3.32 -13.19
N LYS A 29 -21.56 3.72 -14.02
CA LYS A 29 -22.07 2.87 -15.10
C LYS A 29 -21.00 2.66 -16.19
N PRO A 30 -20.89 1.42 -16.71
CA PRO A 30 -20.00 1.13 -17.83
C PRO A 30 -20.47 1.87 -19.09
N LEU A 31 -19.52 2.39 -19.88
CA LEU A 31 -19.81 3.04 -21.17
C LEU A 31 -19.70 2.06 -22.36
N THR A 32 -19.15 0.86 -22.15
CA THR A 32 -19.02 -0.19 -23.16
C THR A 32 -20.14 -1.23 -23.07
N LYS A 33 -20.68 -1.62 -24.22
CA LYS A 33 -21.71 -2.67 -24.33
C LYS A 33 -21.12 -4.02 -23.90
N GLY A 34 -21.78 -4.70 -22.98
CA GLY A 34 -21.35 -6.02 -22.46
C GLY A 34 -20.44 -5.96 -21.21
N CYS A 35 -20.06 -4.78 -20.74
CA CYS A 35 -19.35 -4.64 -19.48
C CYS A 35 -20.33 -4.71 -18.30
N THR A 36 -20.06 -5.57 -17.31
CA THR A 36 -20.89 -5.74 -16.10
C THR A 36 -20.77 -4.57 -15.13
N GLY A 37 -19.79 -3.68 -15.35
CA GLY A 37 -19.50 -2.55 -14.47
C GLY A 37 -18.53 -2.91 -13.35
N ARG A 38 -18.01 -1.88 -12.68
CA ARG A 38 -17.11 -2.07 -11.53
C ARG A 38 -17.92 -2.46 -10.30
N ASP A 39 -17.47 -3.52 -9.63
CA ASP A 39 -18.09 -4.03 -8.42
C ASP A 39 -17.30 -3.60 -7.18
N HIS A 40 -15.99 -3.83 -7.19
CA HIS A 40 -15.12 -3.50 -6.06
C HIS A 40 -13.70 -3.10 -6.49
N PHE A 41 -12.96 -2.57 -5.52
CA PHE A 41 -11.58 -2.15 -5.63
C PHE A 41 -10.73 -2.89 -4.61
N VAL A 42 -9.50 -3.21 -4.98
CA VAL A 42 -8.49 -3.78 -4.10
C VAL A 42 -7.20 -3.00 -4.32
N ALA A 43 -6.55 -2.59 -3.23
CA ALA A 43 -5.21 -2.03 -3.27
C ALA A 43 -4.19 -3.16 -3.03
N SER A 44 -3.13 -3.20 -3.83
CA SER A 44 -1.99 -4.08 -3.64
C SER A 44 -0.71 -3.27 -3.49
N CYS A 45 0.23 -3.80 -2.73
CA CYS A 45 1.56 -3.21 -2.59
C CYS A 45 2.59 -4.00 -3.41
N SER A 46 3.58 -3.31 -3.98
CA SER A 46 4.74 -3.92 -4.65
C SER A 46 5.59 -4.81 -3.74
N CYS A 47 5.39 -4.78 -2.42
CA CYS A 47 6.04 -5.71 -1.50
C CYS A 47 5.45 -7.13 -1.55
N SER A 48 4.34 -7.35 -2.26
CA SER A 48 3.66 -8.64 -2.44
C SER A 48 3.12 -9.31 -1.17
N THR A 49 3.38 -8.74 0.01
CA THR A 49 2.93 -9.25 1.31
C THR A 49 1.65 -8.61 1.81
N TRP A 50 1.09 -7.64 1.07
CA TRP A 50 -0.07 -6.88 1.49
C TRP A 50 -1.03 -6.58 0.36
N THR A 51 -2.31 -6.80 0.65
CA THR A 51 -3.47 -6.35 -0.13
C THR A 51 -4.54 -5.82 0.81
N SER A 52 -5.30 -4.82 0.39
CA SER A 52 -6.43 -4.31 1.17
C SER A 52 -7.63 -5.24 1.13
N SER A 53 -8.54 -5.06 2.07
CA SER A 53 -9.91 -5.58 1.94
C SER A 53 -10.59 -5.00 0.72
N ARG A 54 -11.53 -5.76 0.13
CA ARG A 54 -12.39 -5.31 -0.96
C ARG A 54 -13.20 -4.10 -0.52
N SER A 55 -13.32 -3.10 -1.38
CA SER A 55 -14.13 -1.92 -1.13
C SER A 55 -14.96 -1.53 -2.33
N SER A 56 -16.17 -1.02 -2.11
CA SER A 56 -16.99 -0.42 -3.16
C SER A 56 -16.44 0.92 -3.67
N THR A 57 -15.45 1.52 -2.99
CA THR A 57 -14.88 2.81 -3.39
C THR A 57 -13.37 2.79 -3.60
N ARG A 58 -12.93 3.46 -4.66
CA ARG A 58 -11.51 3.65 -4.97
C ARG A 58 -10.78 4.43 -3.89
N ASN A 59 -11.43 5.46 -3.34
CA ASN A 59 -10.83 6.35 -2.34
C ASN A 59 -10.50 5.59 -1.05
N TYR A 60 -11.40 4.72 -0.60
CA TYR A 60 -11.16 3.92 0.60
C TYR A 60 -10.00 2.93 0.39
N SER A 61 -9.96 2.23 -0.75
CA SER A 61 -8.83 1.36 -1.12
C SER A 61 -7.50 2.13 -1.19
N THR A 62 -7.53 3.34 -1.76
CA THR A 62 -6.36 4.23 -1.79
C THR A 62 -5.92 4.64 -0.39
N ALA A 63 -6.86 4.97 0.50
CA ALA A 63 -6.56 5.33 1.88
C ALA A 63 -5.92 4.16 2.66
N GLN A 64 -6.43 2.94 2.49
CA GLN A 64 -5.82 1.74 3.06
C GLN A 64 -4.38 1.56 2.59
N GLY A 65 -4.12 1.68 1.29
CA GLY A 65 -2.75 1.57 0.77
C GLY A 65 -1.82 2.68 1.27
N ARG A 66 -2.31 3.90 1.44
CA ARG A 66 -1.53 5.00 2.05
C ARG A 66 -1.16 4.70 3.50
N ARG A 67 -2.08 4.14 4.28
CA ARG A 67 -1.82 3.73 5.67
C ARG A 67 -0.74 2.64 5.72
N HIS A 68 -0.88 1.60 4.90
CA HIS A 68 0.15 0.56 4.79
C HIS A 68 1.52 1.15 4.46
N ARG A 69 1.61 2.03 3.45
CA ARG A 69 2.87 2.68 3.09
C ARG A 69 3.47 3.47 4.26
N ALA A 70 2.65 4.23 5.00
CA ALA A 70 3.11 5.01 6.13
C ALA A 70 3.63 4.12 7.27
N GLU A 71 2.94 3.01 7.56
CA GLU A 71 3.36 2.03 8.57
C GLU A 71 4.72 1.40 8.22
N GLN A 72 4.95 1.08 6.94
CA GLN A 72 6.23 0.52 6.49
C GLN A 72 7.36 1.54 6.59
N GLN A 73 7.10 2.82 6.29
CA GLN A 73 8.06 3.90 6.48
C GLN A 73 8.41 4.12 7.97
N GLN A 74 7.42 4.03 8.86
CA GLN A 74 7.63 4.15 10.31
C GLN A 74 8.39 2.94 10.86
N ALA A 75 8.04 1.72 10.44
CA ALA A 75 8.74 0.50 10.84
C ALA A 75 10.21 0.51 10.40
N GLU A 76 10.51 1.01 9.19
CA GLU A 76 11.88 1.17 8.71
C GLU A 76 12.66 2.23 9.53
N SER A 77 11.97 3.30 9.95
CA SER A 77 12.57 4.35 10.78
C SER A 77 12.77 3.95 12.25
N ALA A 78 11.92 3.04 12.76
CA ALA A 78 11.94 2.55 14.14
C ALA A 78 12.77 1.27 14.31
N ALA A 79 13.13 0.59 13.21
CA ALA A 79 14.07 -0.51 13.25
C ALA A 79 15.41 0.03 13.81
N PRO A 80 15.91 -0.50 14.93
CA PRO A 80 17.19 -0.05 15.46
C PRO A 80 18.25 -0.30 14.38
N PRO A 81 19.11 0.68 14.07
CA PRO A 81 20.22 0.42 13.16
C PRO A 81 21.00 -0.75 13.75
N LYS A 82 21.10 -1.86 13.01
CA LYS A 82 22.09 -2.89 13.32
C LYS A 82 23.46 -2.26 13.06
N GLY A 83 24.03 -1.65 14.10
CA GLY A 83 25.43 -1.23 14.17
C GLY A 83 25.67 0.05 15.01
N PRO A 84 26.71 0.09 15.86
CA PRO A 84 27.35 -1.02 16.58
C PRO A 84 27.25 -0.81 18.10
N ALA A 85 27.32 -1.89 18.86
CA ALA A 85 27.42 -1.85 20.33
C ALA A 85 28.61 -1.02 20.87
N VAL A 86 29.52 -0.59 19.99
CA VAL A 86 30.76 0.13 20.32
C VAL A 86 30.57 1.57 20.80
N LEU A 87 29.46 2.26 20.49
CA LEU A 87 29.33 3.68 20.86
C LEU A 87 28.96 3.88 22.33
N ARG A 88 28.41 2.86 23.00
CA ARG A 88 28.11 2.91 24.44
C ARG A 88 29.35 2.60 25.29
N GLU A 89 30.23 1.72 24.82
CA GLU A 89 31.45 1.34 25.54
C GLU A 89 32.49 2.47 25.56
N LEU A 90 32.60 3.24 24.47
CA LEU A 90 33.49 4.40 24.37
C LEU A 90 33.08 5.60 25.25
N LEU A 91 31.80 5.71 25.62
CA LEU A 91 31.30 6.84 26.42
C LEU A 91 31.40 6.61 27.94
N GLN A 92 31.72 5.39 28.38
CA GLN A 92 31.83 5.03 29.80
C GLN A 92 33.28 4.98 30.33
N LEU A 93 34.28 5.29 29.50
CA LEU A 93 35.70 5.25 29.88
C LEU A 93 36.28 6.60 30.37
N ASP A 94 35.54 7.71 30.25
CA ASP A 94 36.03 9.06 30.64
C ASP A 94 35.35 9.59 31.93
N ALA A 95 35.15 8.73 32.93
CA ALA A 95 34.60 9.15 34.22
C ALA A 95 35.27 8.44 35.40
N ASP A 96 36.59 8.64 35.57
CA ASP A 96 37.28 8.49 36.85
C ASP A 96 38.57 9.35 36.85
N ASP A 97 38.49 10.57 37.38
CA ASP A 97 39.55 11.30 38.12
C ASP A 97 38.91 12.34 39.04
#